data_AF-A2E5T6-F1
#
_entry.id   AF-A2E5T6-F1
#
_cell.length_a   1.000
_cell.length_b   1.000
_cell.length_c   1.000
_cell.angle_alpha   90.00
_cell.angle_beta   90.00
_cell.angle_gamma   90.00
#
_symmetry.space_group_name_H-M   'P 1'
#
loop_
_entity.id
_entity.type
_entity.pdbx_description
1 polymer ?
#
loop_
_entity_poly.entity_id
_entity_poly.type
_entity_poly.pdbx_seq_one_letter_code
_entity_poly.pdbx_strand_id
1 'polypeptide(L)'
;MAFMQYVKSSSSSKNYAYEVSVFKCGDNESNRMVAFFSARGDIRFKNNNITNNKCEYHSLIYSYLQGSSGSYNFSTFRDNNQTGGSSLAFVSDFDDSYNHTFSHCNVIGIKCGTDYGQMLFTCWYTTNVDQCVFLNNTAVYMFHQDKEDYTLTISDSYIEVNTTTGSGNVTFNNLKENYDFNVFSHIYKEKCYIEKEKTINNKISYFF
;
A
#
# COMPACT_ATOMS: atom_id res chain seq x y z
N MET A 1 -5.86 12.23 5.66
CA MET A 1 -4.40 12.06 5.68
C MET A 1 -3.94 11.86 7.10
N ALA A 2 -3.35 10.70 7.38
CA ALA A 2 -2.71 10.39 8.67
C ALA A 2 -1.25 10.84 8.66
N PHE A 3 -0.56 10.59 7.54
CA PHE A 3 0.85 10.86 7.38
C PHE A 3 1.14 11.43 6.00
N MET A 4 2.02 12.42 5.95
CA MET A 4 2.45 13.10 4.73
C MET A 4 3.95 13.33 4.75
N GLN A 5 4.65 12.91 3.71
CA GLN A 5 6.07 13.17 3.53
C GLN A 5 6.34 13.72 2.14
N TYR A 6 6.98 14.87 2.05
CA TYR A 6 7.40 15.45 0.77
C TYR A 6 8.80 16.02 0.89
N VAL A 7 9.60 15.84 -0.15
CA VAL A 7 10.96 16.41 -0.23
C VAL A 7 11.12 17.23 -1.51
N LYS A 8 12.28 17.88 -1.67
CA LYS A 8 12.60 18.61 -2.89
C LYS A 8 12.64 17.65 -4.08
N SER A 9 12.07 18.06 -5.22
CA SER A 9 12.17 17.32 -6.49
C SER A 9 13.62 17.36 -7.00
N SER A 10 14.39 16.32 -6.67
CA SER A 10 15.76 16.13 -7.12
C SER A 10 16.16 14.67 -6.90
N SER A 11 16.97 14.13 -7.81
CA SER A 11 17.51 12.76 -7.70
C SER A 11 18.42 12.56 -6.49
N SER A 12 18.98 13.65 -5.94
CA SER A 12 19.78 13.61 -4.71
C SER A 12 18.92 13.67 -3.43
N SER A 13 17.67 14.11 -3.52
CA SER A 13 16.75 14.13 -2.38
C SER A 13 16.31 12.72 -2.03
N LYS A 14 16.25 12.42 -0.73
CA LYS A 14 15.88 11.12 -0.19
C LYS A 14 14.59 11.22 0.61
N ASN A 15 13.63 10.32 0.36
CA ASN A 15 12.32 10.32 1.01
C ASN A 15 12.03 8.92 1.56
N TYR A 16 12.31 8.70 2.84
CA TYR A 16 12.30 7.36 3.44
C TYR A 16 11.23 7.25 4.52
N ALA A 17 10.49 6.14 4.48
CA ALA A 17 9.51 5.74 5.48
C ALA A 17 9.73 4.27 5.83
N TYR A 18 10.36 4.03 6.97
CA TYR A 18 10.69 2.71 7.48
C TYR A 18 9.96 2.46 8.79
N GLU A 19 9.38 1.26 8.93
CA GLU A 19 8.75 0.80 10.17
C GLU A 19 7.63 1.72 10.70
N VAL A 20 6.95 2.41 9.78
CA VAL A 20 5.79 3.24 10.04
C VAL A 20 4.56 2.35 10.15
N SER A 21 3.75 2.59 11.19
CA SER A 21 2.41 2.03 11.28
C SER A 21 1.35 3.12 11.26
N VAL A 22 0.33 2.92 10.41
CA VAL A 22 -0.85 3.78 10.31
C VAL A 22 -2.07 2.93 10.61
N PHE A 23 -2.76 3.23 11.71
CA PHE A 23 -3.88 2.44 12.19
C PHE A 23 -5.08 3.32 12.52
N LYS A 24 -6.27 2.91 12.06
CA LYS A 24 -7.55 3.58 12.36
C LYS A 24 -7.55 5.08 12.04
N CYS A 25 -6.93 5.48 10.94
CA CYS A 25 -7.10 6.81 10.40
C CYS A 25 -8.48 6.93 9.74
N GLY A 26 -9.27 7.92 10.18
CA GLY A 26 -10.59 8.24 9.64
C GLY A 26 -11.70 7.54 10.42
N ASP A 27 -12.64 8.34 10.94
CA ASP A 27 -13.82 7.83 11.65
C ASP A 27 -14.84 7.21 10.66
N ASN A 28 -14.87 7.77 9.45
CA ASN A 28 -15.67 7.33 8.32
C ASN A 28 -14.94 7.67 7.00
N GLU A 29 -15.46 7.11 5.92
CA GLU A 29 -14.89 7.17 4.58
C GLU A 29 -15.08 8.55 3.94
N SER A 30 -15.92 9.45 4.47
CA SER A 30 -16.18 10.76 3.87
C SER A 30 -15.23 11.88 4.30
N ASN A 31 -14.44 11.68 5.36
CA ASN A 31 -13.75 12.79 6.02
C ASN A 31 -12.25 12.90 5.70
N ARG A 32 -11.66 11.90 5.02
CA ARG A 32 -10.20 11.81 4.82
C ARG A 32 -9.86 11.34 3.42
N MET A 33 -9.01 12.05 2.68
CA MET A 33 -8.68 11.68 1.30
C MET A 33 -7.54 10.67 1.10
N VAL A 34 -6.70 10.41 2.09
CA VAL A 34 -5.50 9.55 1.95
C VAL A 34 -5.12 9.01 3.32
N ALA A 35 -4.60 7.79 3.43
CA ALA A 35 -3.97 7.32 4.67
C ALA A 35 -2.51 7.78 4.76
N PHE A 36 -1.67 7.40 3.78
CA PHE A 36 -0.26 7.77 3.70
C PHE A 36 0.08 8.44 2.36
N PHE A 37 0.67 9.63 2.42
CA PHE A 37 1.13 10.37 1.24
C PHE A 37 2.65 10.47 1.23
N SER A 38 3.29 10.12 0.10
CA SER A 38 4.70 10.41 -0.14
C SER A 38 4.93 11.05 -1.50
N ALA A 39 5.79 12.06 -1.56
CA ALA A 39 6.11 12.74 -2.81
C ALA A 39 7.59 13.11 -2.98
N ARG A 40 8.08 12.94 -4.20
CA ARG A 40 9.37 13.41 -4.72
C ARG A 40 10.60 12.74 -4.10
N GLY A 41 11.73 12.87 -4.80
CA GLY A 41 13.01 12.26 -4.43
C GLY A 41 13.04 10.75 -4.64
N ASP A 42 14.09 10.12 -4.11
CA ASP A 42 14.23 8.66 -4.01
C ASP A 42 13.33 8.15 -2.87
N ILE A 43 12.11 7.70 -3.23
CA ILE A 43 11.12 7.20 -2.28
C ILE A 43 11.46 5.76 -1.90
N ARG A 44 11.65 5.51 -0.60
CA ARG A 44 11.85 4.15 -0.07
C ARG A 44 10.91 3.88 1.09
N PHE A 45 10.07 2.88 0.90
CA PHE A 45 9.05 2.46 1.84
C PHE A 45 9.35 1.03 2.26
N LYS A 46 9.66 0.78 3.54
CA LYS A 46 10.07 -0.55 4.02
C LYS A 46 9.42 -0.93 5.35
N ASN A 47 8.98 -2.18 5.48
CA ASN A 47 8.51 -2.74 6.77
C ASN A 47 7.35 -1.97 7.40
N ASN A 48 6.48 -1.37 6.58
CA ASN A 48 5.39 -0.55 7.09
C ASN A 48 4.09 -1.35 7.21
N ASN A 49 3.21 -0.91 8.12
CA ASN A 49 1.94 -1.55 8.38
C ASN A 49 0.78 -0.55 8.39
N ILE A 50 -0.08 -0.59 7.36
CA ILE A 50 -1.21 0.33 7.21
C ILE A 50 -2.51 -0.46 7.30
N THR A 51 -3.26 -0.30 8.39
CA THR A 51 -4.43 -1.14 8.66
C THR A 51 -5.63 -0.41 9.22
N ASN A 52 -6.82 -0.92 8.91
CA ASN A 52 -8.10 -0.44 9.45
C ASN A 52 -8.35 1.07 9.22
N ASN A 53 -7.81 1.64 8.15
CA ASN A 53 -8.04 3.03 7.79
C ASN A 53 -9.30 3.17 6.94
N LYS A 54 -10.00 4.29 7.08
CA LYS A 54 -11.18 4.65 6.30
C LYS A 54 -10.91 5.99 5.63
N CYS A 55 -10.93 6.02 4.30
CA CYS A 55 -10.65 7.22 3.54
C CYS A 55 -11.59 7.32 2.32
N GLU A 56 -11.85 8.52 1.84
CA GLU A 56 -12.63 8.76 0.63
C GLU A 56 -11.84 8.25 -0.57
N TYR A 57 -10.57 8.61 -0.64
CA TYR A 57 -9.61 8.12 -1.63
C TYR A 57 -8.41 7.48 -0.93
N HIS A 58 -7.62 6.68 -1.66
CA HIS A 58 -6.26 6.28 -1.27
C HIS A 58 -6.14 5.80 0.18
N SER A 59 -6.97 4.82 0.55
CA SER A 59 -6.98 4.25 1.92
C SER A 59 -5.65 3.62 2.35
N LEU A 60 -4.71 3.44 1.42
CA LEU A 60 -3.36 2.94 1.66
C LEU A 60 -2.30 4.01 1.37
N ILE A 61 -1.78 4.05 0.15
CA ILE A 61 -0.65 4.90 -0.25
C ILE A 61 -1.06 5.73 -1.46
N TYR A 62 -0.77 7.02 -1.38
CA TYR A 62 -0.64 7.89 -2.53
C TYR A 62 0.81 8.31 -2.69
N SER A 63 1.44 7.88 -3.77
CA SER A 63 2.84 8.18 -4.10
C SER A 63 2.90 9.04 -5.34
N TYR A 64 3.57 10.18 -5.22
CA TYR A 64 3.87 11.06 -6.34
C TYR A 64 5.37 11.06 -6.63
N LEU A 65 5.80 10.49 -7.76
CA LEU A 65 7.21 10.49 -8.16
C LEU A 65 7.61 11.79 -8.84
N GLN A 66 8.79 12.27 -8.47
CA GLN A 66 9.47 13.33 -9.19
C GLN A 66 10.96 13.33 -8.81
N GLY A 67 11.82 13.26 -9.82
CA GLY A 67 13.27 13.28 -9.65
C GLY A 67 13.94 11.92 -9.38
N SER A 68 13.20 10.84 -9.08
CA SER A 68 13.76 9.49 -8.97
C SER A 68 12.69 8.39 -9.01
N SER A 69 13.14 7.13 -9.11
CA SER A 69 12.30 5.92 -8.98
C SER A 69 11.89 5.66 -7.52
N GLY A 70 10.82 4.88 -7.33
CA GLY A 70 10.29 4.56 -6.01
C GLY A 70 10.33 3.06 -5.70
N SER A 71 10.70 2.70 -4.46
CA SER A 71 10.75 1.31 -4.00
C SER A 71 9.92 1.11 -2.72
N TYR A 72 9.09 0.08 -2.74
CA TYR A 72 8.17 -0.29 -1.68
C TYR A 72 8.38 -1.77 -1.39
N ASN A 73 8.88 -2.10 -0.21
CA ASN A 73 9.29 -3.46 0.13
C ASN A 73 8.76 -3.88 1.51
N PHE A 74 8.41 -5.16 1.67
CA PHE A 74 8.04 -5.76 2.96
C PHE A 74 6.93 -5.01 3.69
N SER A 75 5.86 -4.62 3.00
CA SER A 75 4.78 -3.83 3.60
C SER A 75 3.48 -4.62 3.72
N THR A 76 2.74 -4.39 4.80
CA THR A 76 1.45 -5.03 5.05
C THR A 76 0.33 -3.99 5.07
N PHE A 77 -0.70 -4.26 4.28
CA PHE A 77 -1.89 -3.44 4.12
C PHE A 77 -3.08 -4.32 4.42
N ARG A 78 -3.88 -3.96 5.43
CA ARG A 78 -4.95 -4.85 5.89
C ARG A 78 -6.22 -4.15 6.35
N ASP A 79 -7.36 -4.67 5.90
CA ASP A 79 -8.69 -4.28 6.38
C ASP A 79 -8.97 -2.77 6.25
N ASN A 80 -8.40 -2.11 5.22
CA ASN A 80 -8.64 -0.69 4.94
C ASN A 80 -9.86 -0.54 4.02
N ASN A 81 -10.51 0.62 4.08
CA ASN A 81 -11.73 0.90 3.33
C ASN A 81 -11.66 2.25 2.61
N GLN A 82 -12.14 2.27 1.37
CA GLN A 82 -12.41 3.48 0.62
C GLN A 82 -13.70 3.47 -0.18
N THR A 83 -14.18 4.65 -0.53
CA THR A 83 -15.41 4.86 -1.31
C THR A 83 -15.18 5.57 -2.64
N GLY A 84 -13.97 6.00 -2.95
CA GLY A 84 -13.59 6.82 -4.10
C GLY A 84 -12.23 6.41 -4.68
N GLY A 85 -12.13 6.33 -6.00
CA GLY A 85 -10.87 6.17 -6.72
C GLY A 85 -10.09 4.90 -6.34
N SER A 86 -8.80 5.05 -6.03
CA SER A 86 -7.86 3.93 -5.86
C SER A 86 -7.23 3.82 -4.47
N SER A 87 -6.98 2.62 -3.95
CA SER A 87 -6.39 2.44 -2.61
C SER A 87 -4.89 2.67 -2.60
N LEU A 88 -4.21 2.13 -3.61
CA LEU A 88 -2.80 2.34 -3.92
C LEU A 88 -2.72 3.14 -5.22
N ALA A 89 -2.09 4.31 -5.17
CA ALA A 89 -1.92 5.18 -6.32
C ALA A 89 -0.46 5.61 -6.48
N PHE A 90 0.06 5.43 -7.69
CA PHE A 90 1.44 5.75 -8.05
C PHE A 90 1.45 6.64 -9.30
N VAL A 91 1.68 7.94 -9.10
CA VAL A 91 1.50 8.98 -10.12
C VAL A 91 2.74 9.88 -10.27
N SER A 92 2.78 10.69 -11.33
CA SER A 92 3.79 11.75 -11.59
C SER A 92 3.23 12.74 -12.62
N ASP A 93 3.72 14.00 -12.62
CA ASP A 93 3.32 15.03 -13.60
C ASP A 93 4.24 15.12 -14.83
N PHE A 94 5.33 14.32 -14.91
CA PHE A 94 6.36 14.45 -15.96
C PHE A 94 6.70 13.11 -16.60
N ASP A 95 6.89 13.10 -17.93
CA ASP A 95 7.40 11.96 -18.72
C ASP A 95 8.88 11.65 -18.39
N ASP A 96 9.11 11.29 -17.14
CA ASP A 96 10.38 10.77 -16.68
C ASP A 96 10.32 9.23 -16.73
N SER A 97 11.40 8.59 -17.18
CA SER A 97 11.55 7.12 -17.31
C SER A 97 11.67 6.38 -15.97
N TYR A 98 11.08 6.93 -14.90
CA TYR A 98 11.16 6.37 -13.57
C TYR A 98 10.19 5.20 -13.40
N ASN A 99 10.65 4.21 -12.63
CA ASN A 99 9.89 3.00 -12.37
C ASN A 99 9.47 2.92 -10.91
N HIS A 100 8.37 2.19 -10.69
CA HIS A 100 7.98 1.74 -9.36
C HIS A 100 8.33 0.28 -9.17
N THR A 101 8.80 -0.07 -7.99
CA THR A 101 8.94 -1.47 -7.57
C THR A 101 8.23 -1.69 -6.26
N PHE A 102 7.26 -2.59 -6.27
CA PHE A 102 6.48 -3.03 -5.13
C PHE A 102 6.82 -4.50 -4.89
N SER A 103 7.38 -4.86 -3.73
CA SER A 103 7.87 -6.21 -3.50
C SER A 103 7.60 -6.74 -2.10
N HIS A 104 7.49 -8.06 -1.97
CA HIS A 104 7.31 -8.77 -0.70
C HIS A 104 6.17 -8.21 0.16
N CYS A 105 5.02 -7.94 -0.46
CA CYS A 105 3.94 -7.19 0.18
C CYS A 105 2.70 -8.05 0.45
N ASN A 106 1.91 -7.64 1.45
CA ASN A 106 0.64 -8.24 1.78
C ASN A 106 -0.47 -7.20 1.65
N VAL A 107 -1.39 -7.38 0.70
CA VAL A 107 -2.57 -6.53 0.50
C VAL A 107 -3.81 -7.37 0.70
N ILE A 108 -4.40 -7.26 1.90
CA ILE A 108 -5.40 -8.22 2.39
C ILE A 108 -6.66 -7.50 2.87
N GLY A 109 -7.83 -7.94 2.41
CA GLY A 109 -9.09 -7.46 2.98
C GLY A 109 -9.38 -5.98 2.68
N ILE A 110 -8.77 -5.41 1.64
CA ILE A 110 -8.99 -4.02 1.27
C ILE A 110 -10.33 -3.88 0.58
N LYS A 111 -11.16 -2.97 1.08
CA LYS A 111 -12.50 -2.71 0.56
C LYS A 111 -12.49 -1.40 -0.23
N CYS A 112 -12.75 -1.48 -1.53
CA CYS A 112 -13.05 -0.32 -2.36
C CYS A 112 -14.56 -0.22 -2.58
N GLY A 113 -15.01 0.93 -3.05
CA GLY A 113 -16.39 1.13 -3.47
C GLY A 113 -16.76 0.26 -4.68
N THR A 114 -17.96 0.48 -5.22
CA THR A 114 -18.54 -0.34 -6.29
C THR A 114 -18.79 0.41 -7.60
N ASP A 115 -18.47 1.70 -7.69
CA ASP A 115 -18.59 2.48 -8.92
C ASP A 115 -17.39 2.30 -9.86
N TYR A 116 -17.53 2.71 -11.11
CA TYR A 116 -16.56 2.42 -12.19
C TYR A 116 -15.14 2.97 -11.95
N GLY A 117 -14.96 3.91 -11.02
CA GLY A 117 -13.66 4.47 -10.67
C GLY A 117 -12.90 3.68 -9.59
N GLN A 118 -13.42 2.55 -9.12
CA GLN A 118 -12.93 1.89 -7.90
C GLN A 118 -11.85 0.87 -8.19
N MET A 119 -10.63 1.21 -7.78
CA MET A 119 -9.45 0.44 -8.10
C MET A 119 -8.70 0.05 -6.82
N LEU A 120 -8.16 -1.16 -6.74
CA LEU A 120 -7.23 -1.45 -5.65
C LEU A 120 -5.89 -0.76 -5.93
N PHE A 121 -5.34 -1.00 -7.11
CA PHE A 121 -4.00 -0.56 -7.50
C PHE A 121 -4.05 0.19 -8.83
N THR A 122 -3.59 1.44 -8.83
CA THR A 122 -3.40 2.23 -10.05
C THR A 122 -1.98 2.78 -10.13
N CYS A 123 -1.43 2.78 -11.33
CA CYS A 123 -0.17 3.43 -11.66
C CYS A 123 -0.28 4.21 -12.97
N TRP A 124 0.62 5.18 -13.17
CA TRP A 124 0.76 5.96 -14.40
C TRP A 124 2.07 5.69 -15.15
N TYR A 125 2.94 4.83 -14.60
CA TYR A 125 4.29 4.52 -15.12
C TYR A 125 4.58 3.04 -15.03
N THR A 126 5.70 2.62 -15.62
CA THR A 126 6.16 1.24 -15.54
C THR A 126 6.36 0.84 -14.09
N THR A 127 5.58 -0.16 -13.69
CA THR A 127 5.48 -0.60 -12.30
C THR A 127 5.64 -2.10 -12.24
N ASN A 128 6.55 -2.55 -11.40
CA ASN A 128 6.80 -3.97 -11.16
C ASN A 128 6.30 -4.33 -9.76
N VAL A 129 5.40 -5.30 -9.68
CA VAL A 129 4.87 -5.87 -8.44
C VAL A 129 5.36 -7.29 -8.35
N ASP A 130 6.14 -7.60 -7.32
CA ASP A 130 6.82 -8.89 -7.20
C ASP A 130 6.60 -9.53 -5.83
N GLN A 131 6.40 -10.85 -5.79
CA GLN A 131 6.31 -11.60 -4.54
C GLN A 131 5.28 -11.03 -3.53
N CYS A 132 4.15 -10.57 -4.05
CA CYS A 132 3.09 -9.96 -3.28
C CYS A 132 1.88 -10.88 -3.12
N VAL A 133 1.02 -10.55 -2.16
CA VAL A 133 -0.26 -11.23 -1.92
C VAL A 133 -1.40 -10.23 -2.07
N PHE A 134 -2.37 -10.59 -2.90
CA PHE A 134 -3.64 -9.88 -3.04
C PHE A 134 -4.78 -10.85 -2.71
N LEU A 135 -5.35 -10.71 -1.51
CA LEU A 135 -6.31 -11.68 -0.97
C LEU A 135 -7.52 -10.99 -0.34
N ASN A 136 -8.73 -11.48 -0.64
CA ASN A 136 -9.99 -10.98 -0.07
C ASN A 136 -10.20 -9.47 -0.29
N ASN A 137 -9.67 -8.91 -1.37
CA ASN A 137 -9.84 -7.49 -1.69
C ASN A 137 -11.10 -7.32 -2.55
N THR A 138 -11.86 -6.24 -2.32
CA THR A 138 -13.01 -5.88 -3.16
C THR A 138 -12.69 -4.60 -3.93
N ALA A 139 -12.75 -4.65 -5.25
CA ALA A 139 -12.63 -3.50 -6.14
C ALA A 139 -13.32 -3.81 -7.47
N VAL A 140 -13.73 -2.78 -8.22
CA VAL A 140 -14.22 -2.97 -9.59
C VAL A 140 -13.07 -3.41 -10.51
N TYR A 141 -11.88 -2.86 -10.29
CA TYR A 141 -10.65 -3.29 -10.93
C TYR A 141 -9.55 -3.50 -9.89
N MET A 142 -8.93 -4.67 -9.88
CA MET A 142 -7.82 -4.95 -8.96
C MET A 142 -6.56 -4.19 -9.38
N PHE A 143 -6.30 -4.13 -10.69
CA PHE A 143 -5.12 -3.52 -11.26
C PHE A 143 -5.51 -2.65 -12.45
N HIS A 144 -4.91 -1.46 -12.54
CA HIS A 144 -5.16 -0.52 -13.61
C HIS A 144 -3.87 0.23 -13.95
N GLN A 145 -3.60 0.36 -15.25
CA GLN A 145 -2.50 1.16 -15.78
C GLN A 145 -3.10 2.31 -16.61
N ASP A 146 -2.91 3.54 -16.17
CA ASP A 146 -3.63 4.68 -16.75
C ASP A 146 -3.03 5.17 -18.08
N LYS A 147 -1.73 4.90 -18.30
CA LYS A 147 -0.98 5.39 -19.45
C LYS A 147 -0.61 4.25 -20.41
N GLU A 148 -0.93 4.43 -21.69
CA GLU A 148 -0.80 3.38 -22.73
C GLU A 148 0.64 2.93 -22.98
N ASP A 149 1.63 3.84 -22.88
CA ASP A 149 3.04 3.54 -23.17
C ASP A 149 3.78 2.82 -22.03
N TYR A 150 3.11 2.64 -20.88
CA TYR A 150 3.72 2.05 -19.69
C TYR A 150 3.06 0.72 -19.34
N THR A 151 3.77 -0.12 -18.59
CA THR A 151 3.30 -1.47 -18.24
C THR A 151 3.26 -1.68 -16.73
N LEU A 152 2.18 -2.26 -16.23
CA LEU A 152 2.11 -2.83 -14.88
C LEU A 152 2.37 -4.33 -14.97
N THR A 153 3.50 -4.78 -14.44
CA THR A 153 3.86 -6.21 -14.41
C THR A 153 3.70 -6.77 -13.01
N ILE A 154 2.94 -7.84 -12.85
CA ILE A 154 2.80 -8.58 -11.61
C ILE A 154 3.48 -9.94 -11.76
N SER A 155 4.56 -10.16 -11.03
CA SER A 155 5.37 -11.38 -11.06
C SER A 155 5.39 -12.12 -9.72
N ASP A 156 5.52 -13.45 -9.77
CA ASP A 156 5.82 -14.31 -8.61
C ASP A 156 4.90 -14.10 -7.39
N SER A 157 3.69 -13.60 -7.67
CA SER A 157 2.71 -13.11 -6.69
C SER A 157 1.49 -14.01 -6.65
N TYR A 158 0.75 -13.94 -5.54
CA TYR A 158 -0.55 -14.58 -5.40
C TYR A 158 -1.67 -13.56 -5.58
N ILE A 159 -2.62 -13.87 -6.45
CA ILE A 159 -3.82 -13.07 -6.70
C ILE A 159 -5.02 -14.02 -6.66
N GLU A 160 -6.09 -13.60 -5.96
CA GLU A 160 -7.34 -14.36 -5.89
C GLU A 160 -8.02 -14.51 -7.27
N VAL A 161 -8.71 -15.63 -7.50
CA VAL A 161 -9.12 -16.11 -8.83
C VAL A 161 -10.17 -15.24 -9.56
N ASN A 162 -10.78 -14.26 -8.87
CA ASN A 162 -11.89 -13.45 -9.39
C ASN A 162 -11.51 -11.97 -9.62
N THR A 163 -10.23 -11.67 -9.83
CA THR A 163 -9.79 -10.29 -10.08
C THR A 163 -10.00 -9.85 -11.51
N THR A 164 -10.51 -8.65 -11.68
CA THR A 164 -10.62 -7.93 -12.95
C THR A 164 -9.48 -6.91 -13.09
N THR A 165 -9.08 -6.63 -14.32
CA THR A 165 -8.17 -5.52 -14.64
C THR A 165 -8.95 -4.39 -15.30
N GLY A 166 -8.57 -3.16 -15.00
CA GLY A 166 -9.04 -1.98 -15.71
C GLY A 166 -8.41 -1.86 -17.09
N SER A 167 -8.54 -0.70 -17.73
CA SER A 167 -7.81 -0.41 -18.97
C SER A 167 -6.30 -0.33 -18.72
N GLY A 168 -5.54 -0.38 -19.83
CA GLY A 168 -4.08 -0.29 -19.86
C GLY A 168 -3.36 -1.62 -19.96
N ASN A 169 -2.02 -1.54 -20.03
CA ASN A 169 -1.15 -2.70 -20.19
C ASN A 169 -0.81 -3.33 -18.84
N VAL A 170 -1.60 -4.32 -18.43
CA VAL A 170 -1.36 -5.14 -17.23
C VAL A 170 -0.89 -6.53 -17.66
N THR A 171 0.30 -6.94 -17.21
CA THR A 171 0.90 -8.24 -17.52
C THR A 171 1.08 -9.05 -16.24
N PHE A 172 0.70 -10.33 -16.30
CA PHE A 172 0.91 -11.28 -15.23
C PHE A 172 1.98 -12.29 -15.64
N ASN A 173 2.93 -12.57 -14.75
CA ASN A 173 4.02 -13.50 -15.00
C ASN A 173 4.22 -14.42 -13.80
N ASN A 174 4.34 -15.73 -14.03
CA ASN A 174 4.60 -16.72 -12.98
C ASN A 174 3.73 -16.55 -11.71
N LEU A 175 2.41 -16.37 -11.88
CA LEU A 175 1.50 -16.25 -10.75
C LEU A 175 1.47 -17.55 -9.94
N LYS A 176 1.42 -17.40 -8.62
CA LYS A 176 1.32 -18.54 -7.70
C LYS A 176 -0.13 -18.99 -7.59
N GLU A 177 -0.38 -20.27 -7.83
CA GLU A 177 -1.72 -20.87 -7.70
C GLU A 177 -2.17 -20.99 -6.23
N ASN A 178 -1.20 -21.21 -5.33
CA ASN A 178 -1.42 -21.31 -3.91
C ASN A 178 -0.38 -20.46 -3.18
N TYR A 179 -0.82 -19.86 -2.08
CA TYR A 179 0.06 -19.14 -1.19
C TYR A 179 0.27 -19.94 0.09
N ASP A 180 1.52 -20.28 0.38
CA ASP A 180 1.88 -20.85 1.67
C ASP A 180 2.00 -19.73 2.70
N PHE A 181 0.93 -19.52 3.47
CA PHE A 181 0.90 -18.56 4.57
C PHE A 181 1.96 -18.85 5.64
N ASN A 182 2.57 -20.03 5.66
CA ASN A 182 3.64 -20.38 6.60
C ASN A 182 5.00 -19.79 6.20
N VAL A 183 5.19 -19.37 4.95
CA VAL A 183 6.46 -18.79 4.47
C VAL A 183 6.64 -17.35 4.98
N PHE A 184 5.55 -16.65 5.29
CA PHE A 184 5.58 -15.32 5.89
C PHE A 184 5.25 -15.41 7.38
N SER A 185 6.28 -15.75 8.16
CA SER A 185 6.27 -15.87 9.64
C SER A 185 5.78 -14.64 10.42
N HIS A 186 5.32 -13.59 9.74
CA HIS A 186 4.82 -12.34 10.33
C HIS A 186 3.28 -12.26 10.34
N ILE A 187 2.58 -13.18 9.65
CA ILE A 187 1.11 -13.25 9.59
C ILE A 187 0.55 -14.16 10.72
N TYR A 188 1.23 -14.28 11.86
CA TYR A 188 0.64 -15.00 13.01
C TYR A 188 -0.38 -14.11 13.73
N LYS A 189 -1.65 -14.29 13.37
CA LYS A 189 -2.81 -13.75 14.13
C LYS A 189 -2.81 -14.20 15.60
N GLU A 190 -2.14 -15.31 15.91
CA GLU A 190 -2.22 -15.96 17.23
C GLU A 190 -1.32 -15.36 18.31
N LYS A 191 -0.37 -14.48 17.97
CA LYS A 191 0.50 -13.80 18.97
C LYS A 191 0.08 -12.35 19.30
N CYS A 192 -1.02 -11.85 18.73
CA CYS A 192 -1.53 -10.50 19.00
C CYS A 192 -2.64 -10.48 20.07
N TYR A 193 -2.67 -11.46 20.99
CA TYR A 193 -3.34 -11.24 22.27
C TYR A 193 -2.41 -10.39 23.13
N ILE A 194 -2.66 -9.09 23.17
CA ILE A 194 -2.31 -8.31 24.36
C ILE A 194 -3.06 -9.03 25.49
N GLU A 195 -2.33 -9.72 26.35
CA GLU A 195 -2.85 -10.10 27.66
C GLU A 195 -3.38 -8.82 28.31
N LYS A 196 -4.71 -8.65 28.28
CA LYS A 196 -5.38 -7.76 29.21
C LYS A 196 -5.11 -8.36 30.58
N GLU A 197 -4.12 -7.82 31.27
CA GLU A 197 -3.94 -7.73 32.72
C GLU A 197 -2.47 -7.79 33.08
N LYS A 198 -1.81 -6.63 33.00
CA LYS A 198 -0.85 -6.22 34.04
C LYS A 198 -0.97 -4.72 34.18
N THR A 199 -1.86 -4.31 35.07
CA THR A 199 -1.85 -2.99 35.69
C THR A 199 -0.42 -2.71 36.14
N ILE A 200 0.31 -1.87 35.43
CA ILE A 200 1.61 -1.38 35.87
C ILE A 200 1.31 -0.42 37.01
N ASN A 201 1.30 -0.97 38.22
CA ASN A 201 1.22 -0.21 39.45
C ASN A 201 2.60 0.45 39.65
N ASN A 202 2.84 1.59 39.00
CA ASN A 202 4.04 2.39 39.22
C ASN A 202 3.97 2.98 40.64
N LYS A 203 4.46 2.21 41.63
CA LYS A 203 4.94 2.78 42.88
C LYS A 203 6.20 3.59 42.54
N ILE A 204 6.01 4.90 42.39
CA ILE A 204 7.10 5.87 42.40
C ILE A 204 7.65 5.87 43.83
N SER A 205 8.83 5.30 44.03
CA SER A 205 9.63 5.47 45.24
C SER A 205 10.45 6.74 45.12
N TYR A 206 10.22 7.70 46.03
CA TYR A 206 11.06 8.87 46.20
C TYR A 206 12.50 8.44 46.57
N PHE A 207 13.49 9.01 45.88
CA PHE A 207 14.88 8.96 46.33
C PHE A 207 15.05 9.91 47.52
N PHE A 208 15.80 9.44 48.52
CA PHE A 208 16.19 10.14 49.76
C PHE A 208 16.83 11.51 49.50
#